data_AF-A0A6J5K0C6-F1
#
_entry.id   AF-A0A6J5K0C6-F1
#
_cell.length_a   1.000
_cell.length_b   1.000
_cell.length_c   1.000
_cell.angle_alpha   90.00
_cell.angle_beta   90.00
_cell.angle_gamma   90.00
#
_symmetry.space_group_name_H-M   'P 1'
#
loop_
_entity.id
_entity.type
_entity.pdbx_description
1 polymer ?
#
loop_
_entity_poly.entity_id
_entity_poly.type
_entity_poly.pdbx_seq_one_letter_code
_entity_poly.pdbx_strand_id
1 'polypeptide(L)'
;MKSGLPVLSGALPLAPDHDFKGLGYPVRAMLLFAAALALAVVWLVLTVSRGVTWTLTVVIAVVALSLASWFTRRLTRARQQGAQVLAALGAATADIPVKLRTRMPVVLMTGDGLSALFDRAGDVRHAHVGDGAIWLRVDRAQDLPRLALAVRQWRDGRAPDGVVLSVVPAQHTGADILVQQLHVVRQAAADASRMLGRQLPGYVAVYQRLTAAPQDLATPQWYGVSTTSRIVDAARFEAVIRAAENEAQHAARDRTAAARAAALASIIGWTQRVVIGALSDRHHLAIPWSLFGAGWIDCGPASGPANPWARDVEVQTRVMRAPAPASAPPWPLPQPLVQALPRRYWMSPRMAAFAHALALVASAAAVAFWASAKNNEALLARIGTDLGRYWMIPSAHDTAKRAALQTLVADRDQLDRYARAGIPLPLSFGMYRGAQLMPAVNEAIASYAPPPPPPAVVTLDSMSLFDSGHAQLKPGYTRAMVGALEMIKVHPDKRILVAGYTDNVDDPGSNLKLSTARAQAVRDWLIDASGIPATQFAIQGYGDTRPITSNDTPDGRARNRRVEITLVPDAPK
;
A
#
# COMPACT_ATOMS: atom_id res chain seq x y z
N MET A 1 34.89 29.62 -25.47
CA MET A 1 35.64 30.16 -24.33
C MET A 1 35.68 29.09 -23.25
N LYS A 2 36.88 28.57 -22.97
CA LYS A 2 37.14 27.30 -22.28
C LYS A 2 36.99 27.47 -20.76
N SER A 3 35.98 26.82 -20.17
CA SER A 3 35.82 26.64 -18.73
C SER A 3 36.59 25.38 -18.28
N GLY A 4 37.91 25.50 -18.14
CA GLY A 4 38.75 24.45 -17.56
C GLY A 4 38.89 24.69 -16.06
N LEU A 5 38.15 23.93 -15.25
CA LEU A 5 38.43 23.81 -13.83
C LEU A 5 39.29 22.57 -13.60
N PRO A 6 40.44 22.68 -12.93
CA PRO A 6 41.26 21.54 -12.53
C PRO A 6 40.57 20.84 -11.35
N VAL A 7 39.54 20.05 -11.67
CA VAL A 7 38.98 19.05 -10.77
C VAL A 7 39.97 17.90 -10.77
N LEU A 8 40.65 17.68 -9.64
CA LEU A 8 41.32 16.42 -9.30
C LEU A 8 42.13 15.84 -10.49
N SER A 9 43.07 16.63 -11.02
CA SER A 9 43.95 16.21 -12.11
C SER A 9 45.03 15.25 -11.60
N GLY A 10 44.64 13.99 -11.45
CA GLY A 10 45.55 12.85 -11.44
C GLY A 10 44.90 11.76 -12.26
N ALA A 11 45.33 11.59 -13.52
CA ALA A 11 44.89 10.49 -14.35
C ALA A 11 45.43 9.17 -13.76
N LEU A 12 44.59 8.46 -13.02
CA LEU A 12 44.83 7.09 -12.56
C LEU A 12 43.78 6.16 -13.19
N PRO A 13 44.17 4.92 -13.56
CA PRO A 13 43.37 4.05 -14.41
C PRO A 13 42.05 3.68 -13.73
N LEU A 14 40.97 3.66 -14.52
CA LEU A 14 39.65 3.21 -14.09
C LEU A 14 39.74 1.78 -13.53
N ALA A 15 39.64 1.65 -12.21
CA ALA A 15 39.37 0.37 -11.57
C ALA A 15 37.94 -0.09 -11.96
N PRO A 16 37.72 -1.38 -12.24
CA PRO A 16 36.45 -1.86 -12.75
C PRO A 16 35.32 -1.73 -11.70
N ASP A 17 34.17 -1.30 -12.22
CA ASP A 17 32.94 -0.80 -11.60
C ASP A 17 32.15 -1.81 -10.74
N HIS A 18 32.84 -2.75 -10.08
CA HIS A 18 32.21 -3.92 -9.44
C HIS A 18 31.74 -3.71 -7.99
N ASP A 19 32.28 -2.75 -7.25
CA ASP A 19 31.99 -2.60 -5.81
C ASP A 19 30.72 -1.78 -5.47
N PHE A 20 30.08 -1.13 -6.45
CA PHE A 20 28.87 -0.33 -6.22
C PHE A 20 27.55 -1.06 -6.55
N LYS A 21 27.61 -2.30 -7.04
CA LYS A 21 26.43 -3.13 -7.35
C LYS A 21 25.84 -3.75 -6.07
N GLY A 22 25.15 -2.95 -5.27
CA GLY A 22 24.39 -3.47 -4.13
C GLY A 22 23.89 -2.44 -3.13
N LEU A 23 24.20 -1.16 -3.34
CA LEU A 23 24.09 -0.12 -2.33
C LEU A 23 23.06 0.93 -2.76
N GLY A 24 21.84 0.81 -2.23
CA GLY A 24 20.72 1.70 -2.50
C GLY A 24 19.35 1.06 -2.26
N TYR A 25 18.30 1.87 -2.23
CA TYR A 25 16.93 1.38 -2.12
C TYR A 25 16.58 0.60 -3.41
N PRO A 26 16.12 -0.66 -3.33
CA PRO A 26 15.85 -1.50 -4.50
C PRO A 26 14.51 -1.14 -5.15
N VAL A 27 14.39 0.07 -5.71
CA VAL A 27 13.14 0.62 -6.28
C VAL A 27 12.49 -0.35 -7.26
N ARG A 28 13.28 -0.98 -8.14
CA ARG A 28 12.77 -1.91 -9.16
C ARG A 28 12.13 -3.16 -8.55
N ALA A 29 12.82 -3.78 -7.59
CA ALA A 29 12.30 -4.95 -6.89
C ALA A 29 11.03 -4.59 -6.13
N MET A 30 10.99 -3.41 -5.50
CA MET A 30 9.80 -2.95 -4.77
C MET A 30 8.60 -2.72 -5.69
N LEU A 31 8.80 -2.11 -6.87
CA LEU A 31 7.73 -1.90 -7.84
C LEU A 31 7.19 -3.23 -8.39
N LEU A 32 8.08 -4.17 -8.70
CA LEU A 32 7.68 -5.52 -9.14
C LEU A 32 6.93 -6.26 -8.03
N PHE A 33 7.40 -6.15 -6.79
CA PHE A 33 6.75 -6.76 -5.63
C PHE A 33 5.36 -6.17 -5.37
N ALA A 34 5.22 -4.84 -5.43
CA ALA A 34 3.92 -4.17 -5.31
C ALA A 34 2.96 -4.58 -6.44
N ALA A 35 3.44 -4.65 -7.68
CA ALA A 35 2.64 -5.09 -8.82
C ALA A 35 2.22 -6.57 -8.66
N ALA A 36 3.12 -7.44 -8.22
CA ALA A 36 2.81 -8.85 -7.97
C ALA A 36 1.74 -9.02 -6.88
N LEU A 37 1.84 -8.27 -5.77
CA LEU A 37 0.83 -8.27 -4.72
C LEU A 37 -0.54 -7.77 -5.22
N ALA A 38 -0.56 -6.68 -6.00
CA ALA A 38 -1.79 -6.15 -6.57
C ALA A 38 -2.44 -7.16 -7.54
N LEU A 39 -1.65 -7.80 -8.41
CA LEU A 39 -2.13 -8.84 -9.32
C LEU A 39 -2.64 -10.07 -8.55
N ALA A 40 -1.97 -10.49 -7.48
CA ALA A 40 -2.43 -11.58 -6.64
C ALA A 40 -3.81 -11.27 -6.03
N VAL A 41 -4.03 -10.05 -5.54
CA VAL A 41 -5.34 -9.63 -5.02
C VAL A 41 -6.41 -9.66 -6.12
N VAL A 42 -6.12 -9.13 -7.31
CA VAL A 42 -7.06 -9.10 -8.45
C VAL A 42 -7.44 -10.50 -8.93
N TRP A 43 -6.47 -11.42 -9.06
CA TRP A 43 -6.72 -12.75 -9.63
C TRP A 43 -7.19 -13.79 -8.62
N LEU A 44 -6.75 -13.69 -7.36
CA LEU A 44 -7.02 -14.73 -6.36
C LEU A 44 -8.19 -14.39 -5.42
N VAL A 45 -8.57 -13.12 -5.30
CA VAL A 45 -9.56 -12.69 -4.29
C VAL A 45 -10.75 -11.95 -4.91
N LEU A 46 -10.51 -11.05 -5.88
CA LEU A 46 -11.60 -10.30 -6.50
C LEU A 46 -12.42 -11.20 -7.46
N THR A 47 -13.74 -11.29 -7.24
CA THR A 47 -14.67 -12.03 -8.10
C THR A 47 -15.36 -11.11 -9.10
N VAL A 48 -14.58 -10.42 -9.92
CA VAL A 48 -15.09 -9.52 -10.98
C VAL A 48 -15.15 -10.24 -12.33
N SER A 49 -15.83 -9.64 -13.31
CA SER A 49 -15.88 -10.20 -14.66
C SER A 49 -14.50 -10.31 -15.28
N ARG A 50 -14.31 -11.32 -16.16
CA ARG A 50 -13.03 -11.57 -16.84
C ARG A 50 -12.51 -10.35 -17.60
N GLY A 51 -13.41 -9.54 -18.16
CA GLY A 51 -13.03 -8.30 -18.83
C GLY A 51 -12.38 -7.30 -17.86
N VAL A 52 -12.96 -7.10 -16.69
CA VAL A 52 -12.45 -6.17 -15.66
C VAL A 52 -11.13 -6.66 -15.05
N THR A 53 -10.97 -7.97 -14.82
CA THR A 53 -9.70 -8.51 -14.31
C THR A 53 -8.55 -8.29 -15.29
N TRP A 54 -8.80 -8.43 -16.60
CA TRP A 54 -7.80 -8.17 -17.64
C TRP A 54 -7.46 -6.69 -17.77
N THR A 55 -8.45 -5.79 -17.73
CA THR A 55 -8.18 -4.34 -17.80
C THR A 55 -7.34 -3.88 -16.60
N LEU A 56 -7.67 -4.32 -15.38
CA LEU A 56 -6.86 -4.02 -14.19
C LEU A 56 -5.43 -4.56 -14.31
N THR A 57 -5.26 -5.77 -14.83
CA THR A 57 -3.94 -6.38 -15.03
C THR A 57 -3.06 -5.54 -15.96
N VAL A 58 -3.62 -5.10 -17.10
CA VAL A 58 -2.91 -4.24 -18.06
C VAL A 58 -2.54 -2.90 -17.43
N VAL A 59 -3.47 -2.27 -16.72
CA VAL A 59 -3.23 -0.98 -16.04
C VAL A 59 -2.09 -1.10 -15.02
N ILE A 60 -2.12 -2.13 -14.15
CA ILE A 60 -1.06 -2.37 -13.16
C ILE A 60 0.29 -2.57 -13.84
N ALA A 61 0.36 -3.37 -14.91
CA ALA A 61 1.60 -3.61 -15.65
C ALA A 61 2.17 -2.33 -16.28
N VAL A 62 1.32 -1.53 -16.94
CA VAL A 62 1.72 -0.27 -17.59
C VAL A 62 2.23 0.74 -16.57
N VAL A 63 1.54 0.90 -15.43
CA VAL A 63 1.97 1.81 -14.36
C VAL A 63 3.30 1.36 -13.76
N ALA A 64 3.45 0.07 -13.47
CA ALA A 64 4.70 -0.48 -12.91
C ALA A 64 5.88 -0.27 -13.85
N LEU A 65 5.72 -0.55 -15.16
CA LEU A 65 6.75 -0.35 -16.18
C LEU A 65 7.10 1.14 -16.36
N SER A 66 6.10 2.02 -16.39
CA SER A 66 6.28 3.46 -16.53
C SER A 66 7.09 4.03 -15.37
N LEU A 67 6.72 3.68 -14.13
CA LEU A 67 7.44 4.09 -12.93
C LEU A 67 8.88 3.52 -12.93
N ALA A 68 9.05 2.23 -13.24
CA ALA A 68 10.37 1.60 -13.27
C ALA A 68 11.30 2.27 -14.30
N SER A 69 10.78 2.62 -15.48
CA SER A 69 11.50 3.35 -16.53
C SER A 69 11.87 4.77 -16.08
N TRP A 70 10.92 5.51 -15.49
CA TRP A 70 11.15 6.86 -14.98
C TRP A 70 12.21 6.90 -13.88
N PHE A 71 12.10 6.05 -12.86
CA PHE A 71 13.08 5.96 -11.77
C PHE A 71 14.45 5.52 -12.28
N THR A 72 14.49 4.59 -13.23
CA THR A 72 15.75 4.16 -13.86
C THR A 72 16.42 5.33 -14.56
N ARG A 73 15.70 6.05 -15.43
CA ARG A 73 16.25 7.21 -16.14
C ARG A 73 16.75 8.28 -15.17
N ARG A 74 16.00 8.53 -14.10
CA ARG A 74 16.37 9.49 -13.06
C ARG A 74 17.66 9.09 -12.33
N LEU A 75 17.79 7.84 -11.92
CA LEU A 75 19.01 7.34 -11.27
C LEU A 75 20.21 7.36 -12.21
N THR A 76 20.05 6.92 -13.46
CA THR A 76 21.16 6.89 -14.43
C THR A 76 21.67 8.29 -14.72
N ARG A 77 20.78 9.28 -14.91
CA ARG A 77 21.18 10.69 -15.08
C ARG A 77 21.93 11.22 -13.86
N ALA A 78 21.45 10.92 -12.64
CA ALA A 78 22.10 11.36 -11.41
C ALA A 78 23.50 10.74 -11.22
N ARG A 79 23.70 9.49 -11.64
CA ARG A 79 25.02 8.81 -11.61
C ARG A 79 25.98 9.42 -12.62
N GLN A 80 25.53 9.65 -13.86
CA GLN A 80 26.36 10.25 -14.91
C GLN A 80 26.84 11.66 -14.53
N GLN A 81 25.99 12.46 -13.89
CA GLN A 81 26.36 13.81 -13.43
C GLN A 81 27.38 13.83 -12.28
N GLY A 82 27.52 12.74 -11.53
CA GLY A 82 28.40 12.65 -10.35
C GLY A 82 29.62 11.73 -10.52
N ALA A 83 29.72 11.00 -11.64
CA ALA A 83 30.70 9.92 -11.81
C ALA A 83 32.15 10.37 -11.64
N GLN A 84 32.52 11.53 -12.21
CA GLN A 84 33.87 12.08 -12.09
C GLN A 84 34.23 12.45 -10.64
N VAL A 85 33.31 13.10 -9.92
CA VAL A 85 33.49 13.46 -8.50
C VAL A 85 33.55 12.21 -7.62
N LEU A 86 32.74 11.20 -7.93
CA LEU A 86 32.71 9.94 -7.20
C LEU A 86 34.00 9.14 -7.41
N ALA A 87 34.52 9.11 -8.65
CA ALA A 87 35.78 8.44 -8.99
C ALA A 87 36.96 9.11 -8.26
N ALA A 88 37.00 10.45 -8.29
CA ALA A 88 38.07 11.18 -7.62
C ALA A 88 37.96 11.14 -6.09
N LEU A 89 36.75 11.13 -5.52
CA LEU A 89 36.52 10.85 -4.10
C LEU A 89 36.94 9.42 -3.76
N GLY A 90 36.63 8.45 -4.60
CA GLY A 90 37.03 7.05 -4.46
C GLY A 90 38.55 6.88 -4.44
N ALA A 91 39.25 7.58 -5.34
CA ALA A 91 40.72 7.60 -5.38
C ALA A 91 41.30 8.29 -4.12
N ALA A 92 40.79 9.46 -3.75
CA ALA A 92 41.25 10.20 -2.56
C ALA A 92 40.95 9.49 -1.23
N THR A 93 40.07 8.48 -1.22
CA THR A 93 39.67 7.72 -0.05
C THR A 93 39.92 6.22 -0.19
N ALA A 94 40.73 5.81 -1.17
CA ALA A 94 40.99 4.41 -1.49
C ALA A 94 41.50 3.64 -0.26
N ASP A 95 42.37 4.29 0.53
CA ASP A 95 42.99 3.71 1.72
C ASP A 95 42.07 3.69 2.95
N ILE A 96 40.85 4.21 2.86
CA ILE A 96 39.88 4.23 3.98
C ILE A 96 39.04 2.95 3.97
N PRO A 97 39.15 2.05 4.97
CA PRO A 97 38.32 0.86 5.10
C PRO A 97 36.82 1.18 5.03
N VAL A 98 36.05 0.37 4.31
CA VAL A 98 34.60 0.55 4.11
C VAL A 98 33.82 0.66 5.43
N LYS A 99 34.26 -0.05 6.48
CA LYS A 99 33.66 0.03 7.83
C LYS A 99 33.81 1.41 8.47
N LEU A 100 34.92 2.13 8.21
CA LEU A 100 35.13 3.48 8.71
C LEU A 100 34.29 4.51 7.95
N ARG A 101 34.09 4.34 6.64
CA ARG A 101 33.26 5.22 5.79
C ARG A 101 31.82 5.37 6.32
N THR A 102 31.28 4.30 6.88
CA THR A 102 29.89 4.24 7.37
C THR A 102 29.75 4.61 8.85
N ARG A 103 30.79 4.37 9.67
CA ARG A 103 30.75 4.62 11.13
C ARG A 103 31.28 6.00 11.53
N MET A 104 32.32 6.49 10.86
CA MET A 104 32.90 7.80 11.19
C MET A 104 32.07 8.95 10.60
N PRO A 105 31.95 10.07 11.31
CA PRO A 105 31.43 11.30 10.75
C PRO A 105 32.24 11.77 9.54
N VAL A 106 31.57 12.23 8.49
CA VAL A 106 32.21 12.84 7.32
C VAL A 106 31.88 14.33 7.30
N VAL A 107 32.90 15.16 7.35
CA VAL A 107 32.80 16.62 7.47
C VAL A 107 33.45 17.27 6.26
N LEU A 108 32.70 18.15 5.60
CA LEU A 108 33.21 18.92 4.47
C LEU A 108 33.83 20.21 5.00
N MET A 109 35.06 20.53 4.61
CA MET A 109 35.77 21.73 5.05
C MET A 109 35.98 22.67 3.87
N THR A 110 35.51 23.92 3.99
CA THR A 110 35.62 24.97 2.96
C THR A 110 36.11 26.27 3.58
N GLY A 111 36.62 27.20 2.78
CA GLY A 111 37.03 28.53 3.21
C GLY A 111 38.53 28.74 3.12
N ASP A 112 39.08 29.46 4.09
CA ASP A 112 40.45 29.95 4.04
C ASP A 112 41.47 28.93 4.55
N GLY A 113 42.74 29.08 4.13
CA GLY A 113 43.86 28.33 4.69
C GLY A 113 43.81 26.80 4.50
N LEU A 114 43.03 26.29 3.53
CA LEU A 114 42.86 24.84 3.33
C LEU A 114 44.17 24.12 3.00
N SER A 115 45.11 24.76 2.29
CA SER A 115 46.43 24.19 2.03
C SER A 115 47.22 23.96 3.31
N ALA A 116 47.24 24.93 4.22
CA ALA A 116 47.91 24.82 5.51
C ALA A 116 47.28 23.75 6.42
N LEU A 117 46.02 23.37 6.20
CA LEU A 117 45.30 22.35 6.96
C LEU A 117 45.49 20.94 6.40
N PHE A 118 45.45 20.78 5.08
CA PHE A 118 45.42 19.47 4.42
C PHE A 118 46.75 19.04 3.81
N ASP A 119 47.51 19.97 3.23
CA ASP A 119 48.71 19.61 2.46
C ASP A 119 49.81 19.11 3.42
N ARG A 120 50.56 18.10 2.97
CA ARG A 120 51.63 17.48 3.77
C ARG A 120 52.82 17.19 2.88
N ALA A 121 54.01 17.63 3.29
CA ALA A 121 55.27 17.39 2.59
C ALA A 121 55.24 17.76 1.08
N GLY A 122 54.45 18.76 0.68
CA GLY A 122 54.31 19.20 -0.71
C GLY A 122 53.20 18.51 -1.50
N ASP A 123 52.58 17.45 -0.96
CA ASP A 123 51.46 16.76 -1.59
C ASP A 123 50.12 17.42 -1.26
N VAL A 124 49.34 17.69 -2.31
CA VAL A 124 47.97 18.20 -2.19
C VAL A 124 47.07 17.06 -1.74
N ARG A 125 46.48 17.18 -0.54
CA ARG A 125 45.54 16.18 -0.01
C ARG A 125 44.12 16.71 -0.03
N HIS A 126 43.20 15.90 -0.55
CA HIS A 126 41.77 16.22 -0.57
C HIS A 126 40.97 15.56 0.54
N ALA A 127 41.54 14.57 1.23
CA ALA A 127 40.93 13.87 2.34
C ALA A 127 41.94 13.67 3.48
N HIS A 128 41.46 13.73 4.72
CA HIS A 128 42.23 13.40 5.91
C HIS A 128 41.37 12.61 6.89
N VAL A 129 41.89 11.49 7.41
CA VAL A 129 41.22 10.71 8.46
C VAL A 129 41.84 11.11 9.79
N GLY A 130 41.08 11.87 10.60
CA GLY A 130 41.47 12.19 11.97
C GLY A 130 40.85 11.24 12.99
N ASP A 131 41.17 11.42 14.26
CA ASP A 131 40.79 10.49 15.35
C ASP A 131 39.27 10.38 15.61
N GLY A 132 38.45 11.25 15.02
CA GLY A 132 37.00 11.18 15.19
C GLY A 132 36.16 11.63 13.99
N ALA A 133 36.77 11.99 12.86
CA ALA A 133 36.05 12.36 11.63
C ALA A 133 36.92 12.16 10.39
N ILE A 134 36.25 11.93 9.25
CA ILE A 134 36.85 12.01 7.93
C ILE A 134 36.60 13.42 7.42
N TRP A 135 37.68 14.13 7.15
CA TRP A 135 37.70 15.51 6.68
C TRP A 135 37.88 15.52 5.17
N LEU A 136 37.00 16.20 4.46
CA LEU A 136 37.07 16.36 3.00
C LEU A 136 37.24 17.83 2.65
N ARG A 137 38.30 18.14 1.91
CA ARG A 137 38.63 19.48 1.45
C ARG A 137 37.69 19.90 0.32
N VAL A 138 37.17 21.12 0.41
CA VAL A 138 36.33 21.77 -0.60
C VAL A 138 36.97 23.10 -0.96
N ASP A 139 37.79 23.10 -2.02
CA ASP A 139 38.57 24.28 -2.43
C ASP A 139 37.70 25.48 -2.81
N ARG A 140 36.56 25.20 -3.47
CA ARG A 140 35.61 26.22 -3.89
C ARG A 140 34.29 25.95 -3.22
N ALA A 141 33.77 26.93 -2.50
CA ALA A 141 32.47 26.82 -1.84
C ALA A 141 31.36 26.35 -2.81
N GLN A 142 31.40 26.79 -4.08
CA GLN A 142 30.44 26.42 -5.12
C GLN A 142 30.40 24.92 -5.45
N ASP A 143 31.46 24.16 -5.15
CA ASP A 143 31.53 22.72 -5.38
C ASP A 143 30.91 21.91 -4.23
N LEU A 144 30.59 22.57 -3.11
CA LEU A 144 30.03 21.95 -1.91
C LEU A 144 28.74 21.16 -2.18
N PRO A 145 27.75 21.63 -2.96
CA PRO A 145 26.55 20.86 -3.28
C PRO A 145 26.84 19.56 -4.04
N ARG A 146 27.77 19.62 -5.00
CA ARG A 146 28.15 18.48 -5.84
C ARG A 146 28.88 17.43 -5.01
N LEU A 147 29.86 17.86 -4.20
CA LEU A 147 30.60 16.95 -3.33
C LEU A 147 29.69 16.35 -2.24
N ALA A 148 28.78 17.13 -1.66
CA ALA A 148 27.84 16.63 -0.65
C ALA A 148 26.94 15.51 -1.20
N LEU A 149 26.52 15.61 -2.47
CA LEU A 149 25.80 14.53 -3.16
C LEU A 149 26.69 13.33 -3.45
N ALA A 150 27.93 13.54 -3.88
CA ALA A 150 28.88 12.45 -4.11
C ALA A 150 29.16 11.68 -2.81
N VAL A 151 29.36 12.37 -1.68
CA VAL A 151 29.50 11.76 -0.35
C VAL A 151 28.26 10.96 0.03
N ARG A 152 27.05 11.48 -0.27
CA ARG A 152 25.81 10.73 -0.04
C ARG A 152 25.80 9.42 -0.83
N GLN A 153 26.26 9.42 -2.08
CA GLN A 153 26.32 8.22 -2.91
C GLN A 153 27.41 7.25 -2.43
N TRP A 154 28.57 7.78 -2.03
CA TRP A 154 29.71 7.03 -1.50
C TRP A 154 29.44 6.38 -0.13
N ARG A 155 28.49 6.91 0.66
CA ARG A 155 28.06 6.36 1.98
C ARG A 155 26.65 5.77 1.95
N ASP A 156 26.26 5.09 0.88
CA ASP A 156 25.00 4.33 0.80
C ASP A 156 23.73 5.14 1.07
N GLY A 157 23.72 6.41 0.68
CA GLY A 157 22.61 7.32 0.90
C GLY A 157 22.71 8.17 2.18
N ARG A 158 23.75 8.00 3.00
CA ARG A 158 24.04 8.86 4.16
C ARG A 158 24.79 10.12 3.70
N ALA A 159 24.12 11.27 3.74
CA ALA A 159 24.80 12.52 3.41
C ALA A 159 25.87 12.91 4.46
N PRO A 160 26.74 13.89 4.18
CA PRO A 160 27.75 14.35 5.14
C PRO A 160 27.11 14.78 6.47
N ASP A 161 27.90 14.64 7.53
CA ASP A 161 27.46 14.88 8.91
C ASP A 161 27.53 16.37 9.27
N GLY A 162 28.38 17.16 8.59
CA GLY A 162 28.45 18.61 8.76
C GLY A 162 29.36 19.29 7.75
N VAL A 163 29.37 20.61 7.82
CA VAL A 163 30.28 21.47 7.06
C VAL A 163 31.00 22.38 8.03
N VAL A 164 32.32 22.49 7.90
CA VAL A 164 33.17 23.41 8.64
C VAL A 164 33.66 24.50 7.69
N LEU A 165 33.40 25.75 8.07
CA LEU A 165 33.97 26.92 7.42
C LEU A 165 35.23 27.35 8.17
N SER A 166 36.36 27.30 7.49
CA SER A 166 37.61 27.89 7.94
C SER A 166 37.62 29.39 7.61
N VAL A 167 37.89 30.23 8.61
CA VAL A 167 38.01 31.68 8.44
C VAL A 167 39.38 32.13 8.94
N VAL A 168 40.13 32.81 8.08
CA VAL A 168 41.46 33.33 8.42
C VAL A 168 41.44 34.85 8.19
N PRO A 169 41.09 35.67 9.20
CA PRO A 169 40.93 37.11 9.03
C PRO A 169 42.14 37.78 8.39
N ALA A 170 43.35 37.35 8.79
CA ALA A 170 44.63 37.84 8.26
C ALA A 170 44.87 37.62 6.75
N GLN A 171 44.09 36.77 6.08
CA GLN A 171 44.18 36.60 4.61
C GLN A 171 43.33 37.60 3.83
N HIS A 172 42.50 38.39 4.52
CA HIS A 172 41.59 39.34 3.88
C HIS A 172 42.08 40.78 4.05
N THR A 173 41.90 41.59 3.01
CA THR A 173 42.29 43.01 3.01
C THR A 173 41.23 43.92 3.66
N GLY A 174 40.00 43.43 3.82
CA GLY A 174 38.88 44.17 4.39
C GLY A 174 37.70 43.28 4.78
N ALA A 175 36.82 43.79 5.65
CA ALA A 175 35.67 43.05 6.16
C ALA A 175 34.60 42.82 5.07
N ASP A 176 34.42 43.78 4.15
CA ASP A 176 33.39 43.68 3.10
C ASP A 176 33.66 42.53 2.12
N ILE A 177 34.93 42.33 1.74
CA ILE A 177 35.34 41.22 0.86
C ILE A 177 35.09 39.88 1.56
N LEU A 178 35.45 39.78 2.84
CA LEU A 178 35.16 38.61 3.64
C LEU A 178 33.65 38.34 3.70
N VAL A 179 32.82 39.35 4.00
CA VAL A 179 31.36 39.22 4.05
C VAL A 179 30.80 38.74 2.71
N GLN A 180 31.28 39.27 1.58
CA GLN A 180 30.89 38.80 0.26
C GLN A 180 31.21 37.31 0.05
N GLN A 181 32.39 36.85 0.46
CA GLN A 181 32.77 35.44 0.38
C GLN A 181 31.92 34.56 1.32
N LEU A 182 31.61 35.03 2.51
CA LEU A 182 30.72 34.35 3.45
C LEU A 182 29.32 34.15 2.86
N HIS A 183 28.80 35.13 2.12
CA HIS A 183 27.53 34.99 1.40
C HIS A 183 27.59 33.90 0.33
N VAL A 184 28.70 33.77 -0.41
CA VAL A 184 28.91 32.68 -1.38
C VAL A 184 28.91 31.32 -0.69
N VAL A 185 29.61 31.19 0.44
CA VAL A 185 29.62 29.95 1.23
C VAL A 185 28.22 29.60 1.74
N ARG A 186 27.51 30.59 2.29
CA ARG A 186 26.13 30.42 2.77
C ARG A 186 25.21 29.94 1.65
N GLN A 187 25.29 30.54 0.48
CA GLN A 187 24.49 30.13 -0.68
C GLN A 187 24.81 28.68 -1.06
N ALA A 188 26.08 28.31 -1.15
CA ALA A 188 26.47 26.94 -1.47
C ALA A 188 26.02 25.92 -0.42
N ALA A 189 26.08 26.26 0.87
CA ALA A 189 25.57 25.41 1.95
C ALA A 189 24.03 25.24 1.87
N ALA A 190 23.31 26.30 1.50
CA ALA A 190 21.86 26.25 1.28
C ALA A 190 21.51 25.38 0.06
N ASP A 191 22.25 25.51 -1.05
CA ASP A 191 22.06 24.70 -2.25
C ASP A 191 22.36 23.22 -1.99
N ALA A 192 23.44 22.92 -1.24
CA ALA A 192 23.75 21.56 -0.81
C ALA A 192 22.63 20.98 0.06
N SER A 193 22.11 21.76 1.01
CA SER A 193 20.99 21.34 1.86
C SER A 193 19.73 21.05 1.03
N ARG A 194 19.43 21.89 0.03
CA ARG A 194 18.29 21.70 -0.89
C ARG A 194 18.45 20.41 -1.70
N MET A 195 19.62 20.18 -2.29
CA MET A 195 19.90 18.97 -3.09
C MET A 195 19.85 17.68 -2.25
N LEU A 196 20.27 17.76 -0.99
CA LEU A 196 20.21 16.63 -0.06
C LEU A 196 18.82 16.40 0.52
N GLY A 197 17.90 17.37 0.40
CA GLY A 197 16.59 17.37 1.03
C GLY A 197 16.65 17.51 2.55
N ARG A 198 17.75 18.05 3.11
CA ARG A 198 17.95 18.21 4.56
C ARG A 198 18.98 19.29 4.86
N GLN A 199 18.83 19.99 5.99
CA GLN A 199 19.80 21.00 6.42
C GLN A 199 21.12 20.35 6.90
N LEU A 200 22.23 20.87 6.38
CA LEU A 200 23.59 20.53 6.84
C LEU A 200 23.97 21.41 8.04
N PRO A 201 24.42 20.81 9.16
CA PRO A 201 24.89 21.59 10.30
C PRO A 201 26.22 22.27 9.93
N GLY A 202 26.30 23.57 10.23
CA GLY A 202 27.48 24.39 9.97
C GLY A 202 28.32 24.61 11.22
N TYR A 203 29.62 24.75 11.04
CA TYR A 203 30.60 25.04 12.08
C TYR A 203 31.57 26.10 11.57
N VAL A 204 32.03 26.99 12.45
CA VAL A 204 33.02 28.03 12.10
C VAL A 204 34.32 27.75 12.86
N ALA A 205 35.45 27.70 12.15
CA ALA A 205 36.77 27.56 12.73
C ALA A 205 37.63 28.77 12.34
N VAL A 206 37.98 29.59 13.33
CA VAL A 206 38.75 30.82 13.12
C VAL A 206 40.22 30.56 13.45
N TYR A 207 41.07 30.73 12.45
CA TYR A 207 42.53 30.60 12.56
C TYR A 207 43.16 31.97 12.55
N GLN A 208 43.70 32.40 13.68
CA GLN A 208 44.34 33.69 13.81
C GLN A 208 45.43 33.63 14.88
N ARG A 209 46.60 34.20 14.59
CA ARG A 209 47.60 34.43 15.64
C ARG A 209 47.12 35.54 16.57
N LEU A 210 46.94 35.17 17.83
CA LEU A 210 46.43 35.99 18.93
C LEU A 210 47.57 36.51 19.81
N THR A 211 48.66 35.75 19.96
CA THR A 211 49.82 36.15 20.78
C THR A 211 51.09 36.29 19.95
N ALA A 212 52.01 37.15 20.39
CA ALA A 212 53.35 37.29 19.81
C ALA A 212 54.38 36.33 20.44
N ALA A 213 53.94 35.45 21.35
CA ALA A 213 54.81 34.49 22.02
C ALA A 213 55.40 33.50 20.98
N PRO A 214 56.67 33.08 21.14
CA PRO A 214 57.23 31.97 20.37
C PRO A 214 56.31 30.75 20.48
N GLN A 215 56.20 29.96 19.42
CA GLN A 215 55.59 28.64 19.53
C GLN A 215 56.51 27.78 20.41
N ASP A 216 56.29 27.75 21.72
CA ASP A 216 56.82 26.70 22.57
C ASP A 216 56.28 25.34 22.10
N LEU A 217 56.91 24.25 22.55
CA LEU A 217 56.53 22.84 22.33
C LEU A 217 55.08 22.48 22.73
N ALA A 218 54.28 23.44 23.21
CA ALA A 218 52.89 23.27 23.57
C ALA A 218 51.99 23.18 22.34
N THR A 219 51.18 22.13 22.28
CA THR A 219 50.18 21.92 21.22
C THR A 219 49.16 23.07 21.21
N PRO A 220 48.88 23.69 20.05
CA PRO A 220 47.94 24.80 19.97
C PRO A 220 46.53 24.36 20.42
N GLN A 221 45.93 25.15 21.31
CA GLN A 221 44.67 24.83 21.99
C GLN A 221 43.47 25.48 21.32
N TRP A 222 42.41 24.70 21.16
CA TRP A 222 41.12 25.17 20.66
C TRP A 222 40.27 25.75 21.78
N TYR A 223 39.77 26.97 21.57
CA TYR A 223 38.76 27.62 22.39
C TYR A 223 37.46 27.63 21.62
N GLY A 224 36.37 27.05 22.13
CA GLY A 224 35.16 27.00 21.32
C GLY A 224 33.97 26.34 21.98
N VAL A 225 32.86 26.37 21.26
CA VAL A 225 31.59 25.76 21.63
C VAL A 225 31.18 24.79 20.53
N SER A 226 30.78 23.59 20.91
CA SER A 226 30.11 22.64 20.01
C SER A 226 28.89 22.06 20.70
N THR A 227 27.73 22.14 20.05
CA THR A 227 26.45 21.73 20.62
C THR A 227 25.65 20.84 19.69
N THR A 228 24.82 19.97 20.27
CA THR A 228 23.86 19.14 19.52
C THR A 228 22.63 19.92 19.04
N SER A 229 22.42 21.13 19.56
CA SER A 229 21.37 22.08 19.16
C SER A 229 21.95 23.26 18.37
N ARG A 230 21.11 23.93 17.57
CA ARG A 230 21.51 25.14 16.85
C ARG A 230 21.90 26.24 17.83
N ILE A 231 22.97 26.97 17.53
CA ILE A 231 23.34 28.19 18.24
C ILE A 231 22.38 29.30 17.78
N VAL A 232 21.54 29.77 18.69
CA VAL A 232 20.57 30.86 18.46
C VAL A 232 21.00 32.13 19.20
N ASP A 233 21.81 31.99 20.25
CA ASP A 233 22.20 33.06 21.16
C ASP A 233 23.72 33.16 21.28
N ALA A 234 24.22 34.40 21.24
CA ALA A 234 25.62 34.76 21.42
C ALA A 234 26.11 34.53 22.85
N ALA A 235 25.21 34.46 23.84
CA ALA A 235 25.54 34.20 25.26
C ALA A 235 26.32 32.88 25.44
N ARG A 236 26.17 31.91 24.52
CA ARG A 236 26.92 30.65 24.56
C ARG A 236 28.43 30.84 24.44
N PHE A 237 28.90 31.92 23.82
CA PHE A 237 30.33 32.17 23.65
C PHE A 237 30.97 32.86 24.87
N GLU A 238 30.19 33.44 25.77
CA GLU A 238 30.71 34.05 27.01
C GLU A 238 31.42 33.03 27.89
N ALA A 239 30.98 31.77 27.89
CA ALA A 239 31.65 30.70 28.62
C ALA A 239 33.10 30.49 28.13
N VAL A 240 33.35 30.66 26.83
CA VAL A 240 34.70 30.55 26.24
C VAL A 240 35.56 31.72 26.69
N ILE A 241 35.00 32.93 26.69
CA ILE A 241 35.69 34.14 27.15
C ILE A 241 36.07 34.00 28.63
N ARG A 242 35.10 33.66 29.49
CA ARG A 242 35.34 33.45 30.93
C ARG A 242 36.36 32.35 31.20
N ALA A 243 36.35 31.27 30.42
CA ALA A 243 37.35 30.21 30.57
C ALA A 243 38.77 30.72 30.28
N ALA A 244 38.95 31.52 29.23
CA ALA A 244 40.24 32.12 28.90
C ALA A 244 40.68 33.18 29.93
N GLU A 245 39.75 33.99 30.44
CA GLU A 245 40.02 34.95 31.51
C GLU A 245 40.44 34.26 32.80
N ASN A 246 39.76 33.16 33.17
CA ASN A 246 40.13 32.34 34.31
C ASN A 246 41.53 31.75 34.12
N GLU A 247 41.87 31.20 32.94
CA GLU A 247 43.22 30.69 32.65
C GLU A 247 44.28 31.79 32.87
N ALA A 248 44.03 33.00 32.37
CA ALA A 248 44.94 34.13 32.56
C ALA A 248 45.08 34.55 34.04
N GLN A 249 44.01 34.48 34.83
CA GLN A 249 44.06 34.78 36.27
C GLN A 249 44.89 33.76 37.05
N HIS A 250 44.82 32.47 36.67
CA HIS A 250 45.55 31.40 37.35
C HIS A 250 47.03 31.33 36.95
N ALA A 251 47.41 31.87 35.79
CA ALA A 251 48.77 31.79 35.23
C ALA A 251 49.81 32.74 35.88
N ALA A 252 49.66 33.13 37.15
CA ALA A 252 50.67 33.80 37.97
C ALA A 252 51.48 34.96 37.29
N ARG A 253 50.78 35.92 36.67
CA ARG A 253 51.34 37.09 35.92
C ARG A 253 51.92 36.78 34.52
N ASP A 254 51.58 35.65 33.90
CA ASP A 254 51.90 35.44 32.48
C ASP A 254 51.19 36.46 31.58
N ARG A 255 51.97 37.38 30.99
CA ARG A 255 51.47 38.39 30.05
C ARG A 255 50.91 37.77 28.77
N THR A 256 51.39 36.60 28.38
CA THR A 256 50.95 35.93 27.14
C THR A 256 49.56 35.32 27.32
N ALA A 257 49.28 34.69 28.46
CA ALA A 257 47.94 34.23 28.83
C ALA A 257 46.93 35.39 28.89
N ALA A 258 47.30 36.52 29.53
CA ALA A 258 46.46 37.71 29.58
C ALA A 258 46.20 38.32 28.19
N ALA A 259 47.24 38.40 27.34
CA ALA A 259 47.10 38.88 25.97
C ALA A 259 46.22 37.94 25.11
N ARG A 260 46.32 36.61 25.33
CA ARG A 260 45.48 35.61 24.67
C ARG A 260 44.01 35.77 25.08
N ALA A 261 43.73 35.90 26.38
CA ALA A 261 42.37 36.10 26.88
C ALA A 261 41.71 37.36 26.29
N ALA A 262 42.42 38.49 26.31
CA ALA A 262 41.93 39.74 25.71
C ALA A 262 41.74 39.62 24.18
N ALA A 263 42.65 38.94 23.50
CA ALA A 263 42.54 38.68 22.06
C ALA A 263 41.35 37.78 21.73
N LEU A 264 41.11 36.73 22.52
CA LEU A 264 39.98 35.82 22.39
C LEU A 264 38.65 36.56 22.57
N ALA A 265 38.51 37.35 23.64
CA ALA A 265 37.30 38.15 23.87
C ALA A 265 36.98 39.06 22.66
N SER A 266 38.00 39.74 22.15
CA SER A 266 37.88 40.62 20.99
C SER A 266 37.52 39.87 19.70
N ILE A 267 38.24 38.80 19.35
CA ILE A 267 38.01 38.08 18.10
C ILE A 267 36.67 37.32 18.13
N ILE A 268 36.23 36.85 19.30
CA ILE A 268 34.90 36.24 19.48
C ILE A 268 33.82 37.27 19.17
N GLY A 269 33.90 38.48 19.74
CA GLY A 269 32.97 39.57 19.46
C GLY A 269 32.94 39.97 17.97
N TRP A 270 34.11 40.09 17.35
CA TRP A 270 34.22 40.35 15.91
C TRP A 270 33.61 39.22 15.06
N THR A 271 33.89 37.95 15.41
CA THR A 271 33.36 36.77 14.73
C THR A 271 31.84 36.73 14.80
N GLN A 272 31.25 37.08 15.96
CA GLN A 272 29.80 37.17 16.11
C GLN A 272 29.17 38.20 15.17
N ARG A 273 29.73 39.42 15.13
CA ARG A 273 29.20 40.53 14.31
C ARG A 273 29.39 40.30 12.81
N VAL A 274 30.62 39.96 12.40
CA VAL A 274 31.01 39.93 10.98
C VAL A 274 30.74 38.57 10.36
N VAL A 275 31.21 37.48 11.00
CA VAL A 275 31.15 36.14 10.42
C VAL A 275 29.78 35.51 10.65
N ILE A 276 29.39 35.32 11.91
CA ILE A 276 28.14 34.65 12.27
C ILE A 276 26.93 35.49 11.82
N GLY A 277 27.03 36.81 11.92
CA GLY A 277 26.05 37.76 11.37
C GLY A 277 25.77 37.50 9.90
N ALA A 278 26.79 37.50 9.03
CA ALA A 278 26.62 37.26 7.60
C ALA A 278 26.03 35.87 7.27
N LEU A 279 26.41 34.85 8.03
CA LEU A 279 25.94 33.47 7.83
C LEU A 279 24.50 33.24 8.33
N SER A 280 24.05 34.03 9.33
CA SER A 280 22.77 33.83 10.02
C SER A 280 21.72 34.90 9.73
N ASP A 281 22.10 35.99 9.05
CA ASP A 281 21.22 37.13 8.77
C ASP A 281 19.96 36.71 8.01
N ARG A 282 18.79 37.01 8.56
CA ARG A 282 17.49 36.61 7.98
C ARG A 282 17.04 37.49 6.81
N HIS A 283 17.67 38.65 6.61
CA HIS A 283 17.29 39.60 5.55
C HIS A 283 17.86 39.23 4.17
N HIS A 284 18.88 38.37 4.14
CA HIS A 284 19.45 37.87 2.89
C HIS A 284 18.56 36.80 2.23
N LEU A 285 18.49 36.77 0.89
CA LEU A 285 17.61 35.88 0.10
C LEU A 285 17.88 34.37 0.31
N ALA A 286 19.14 34.01 0.62
CA ALA A 286 19.54 32.64 0.92
C ALA A 286 19.06 32.18 2.31
N ILE A 287 18.77 30.90 2.50
CA ILE A 287 18.37 30.37 3.83
C ILE A 287 19.49 30.64 4.85
N PRO A 288 19.19 31.13 6.07
CA PRO A 288 20.19 31.28 7.14
C PRO A 288 20.86 29.96 7.47
N TRP A 289 22.18 29.96 7.63
CA TRP A 289 22.90 28.73 7.93
C TRP A 289 22.71 28.33 9.40
N SER A 290 22.28 27.10 9.62
CA SER A 290 22.13 26.53 10.96
C SER A 290 23.51 26.15 11.53
N LEU A 291 24.08 27.04 12.35
CA LEU A 291 25.35 26.82 13.03
C LEU A 291 25.18 26.02 14.34
N PHE A 292 26.08 25.07 14.58
CA PHE A 292 26.08 24.17 15.74
C PHE A 292 27.35 24.28 16.58
N GLY A 293 28.36 24.99 16.08
CA GLY A 293 29.59 25.24 16.83
C GLY A 293 30.44 26.32 16.20
N ALA A 294 31.27 26.94 17.03
CA ALA A 294 32.33 27.85 16.59
C ALA A 294 33.56 27.67 17.47
N GLY A 295 34.74 27.77 16.88
CA GLY A 295 36.01 27.63 17.58
C GLY A 295 37.05 28.61 17.07
N TRP A 296 37.97 28.96 17.95
CA TRP A 296 39.08 29.88 17.77
C TRP A 296 40.35 29.20 18.24
N ILE A 297 41.44 29.45 17.54
CA ILE A 297 42.74 28.90 17.89
C ILE A 297 43.81 29.96 17.69
N ASP A 298 44.79 30.00 18.60
CA ASP A 298 46.00 30.83 18.46
C ASP A 298 47.00 30.19 17.48
N CYS A 299 46.55 29.93 16.27
CA CYS A 299 47.30 29.31 15.19
C CYS A 299 46.80 29.87 13.86
N GLY A 300 47.71 30.22 12.96
CA GLY A 300 47.33 30.81 11.68
C GLY A 300 48.50 31.54 11.01
N PRO A 301 48.21 32.36 9.98
CA PRO A 301 49.23 33.16 9.33
C PRO A 301 49.72 34.29 10.25
N ALA A 302 50.74 35.01 9.81
CA ALA A 302 51.25 36.15 10.55
C ALA A 302 50.14 37.18 10.77
N SER A 303 50.03 37.68 12.00
CA SER A 303 49.09 38.74 12.36
C SER A 303 49.77 40.09 12.20
N GLY A 304 49.08 41.04 11.57
CA GLY A 304 49.53 42.42 11.42
C GLY A 304 48.35 43.41 11.45
N PRO A 305 48.60 44.73 11.55
CA PRO A 305 47.56 45.74 11.77
C PRO A 305 46.58 45.89 10.59
N ALA A 306 46.93 45.38 9.40
CA ALA A 306 46.14 45.56 8.19
C ALA A 306 44.93 44.62 8.07
N ASN A 307 44.82 43.58 8.90
CA ASN A 307 43.73 42.61 8.76
C ASN A 307 42.39 43.13 9.34
N PRO A 308 41.23 42.67 8.84
CA PRO A 308 39.91 43.20 9.23
C PRO A 308 39.59 43.07 10.71
N TRP A 309 40.08 42.02 11.40
CA TRP A 309 39.90 41.91 12.84
C TRP A 309 40.76 42.93 13.58
N ALA A 310 42.05 43.02 13.26
CA ALA A 310 42.96 43.99 13.89
C ALA A 310 42.50 45.43 13.72
N ARG A 311 41.98 45.80 12.53
CA ARG A 311 41.37 47.11 12.29
C ARG A 311 40.12 47.34 13.13
N ASP A 312 39.24 46.34 13.28
CA ASP A 312 38.05 46.46 14.14
C ASP A 312 38.44 46.71 15.60
N VAL A 313 39.49 46.03 16.09
CA VAL A 313 40.06 46.26 17.42
C VAL A 313 40.57 47.68 17.56
N GLU A 314 41.36 48.16 16.60
CA GLU A 314 41.91 49.52 16.63
C GLU A 314 40.79 50.57 16.61
N VAL A 315 39.74 50.37 15.80
CA VAL A 315 38.58 51.27 15.75
C VAL A 315 37.83 51.31 17.08
N GLN A 316 37.62 50.15 17.73
CA GLN A 316 36.83 50.07 18.97
C GLN A 316 37.61 50.48 20.22
N THR A 317 38.90 50.15 20.29
CA THR A 317 39.71 50.29 21.51
C THR A 317 40.77 51.38 21.40
N ARG A 318 41.06 51.87 20.19
CA ARG A 318 42.22 52.73 19.87
C ARG A 318 43.57 52.09 20.18
N VAL A 319 43.61 50.77 20.39
CA VAL A 319 44.83 50.00 20.62
C VAL A 319 45.27 49.30 19.34
N MET A 320 46.48 49.58 18.89
CA MET A 320 47.12 48.84 17.80
C MET A 320 47.67 47.51 18.29
N ARG A 321 47.41 46.43 17.54
CA ARG A 321 47.97 45.12 17.88
C ARG A 321 49.41 44.99 17.42
N ALA A 322 50.24 44.43 18.30
CA ALA A 322 51.59 44.01 17.94
C ALA A 322 51.54 42.89 16.86
N PRO A 323 52.46 42.92 15.88
CA PRO A 323 52.55 41.85 14.90
C PRO A 323 52.96 40.53 15.57
N ALA A 324 52.43 39.42 15.05
CA ALA A 324 52.75 38.08 15.51
C ALA A 324 53.20 37.19 14.35
N PRO A 325 54.27 36.38 14.51
CA PRO A 325 54.75 35.50 13.45
C PRO A 325 53.74 34.40 13.14
N ALA A 326 53.78 33.89 11.89
CA ALA A 326 52.92 32.80 11.43
C ALA A 326 53.25 31.49 12.14
N SER A 327 52.23 30.65 12.35
CA SER A 327 52.39 29.25 12.76
C SER A 327 52.86 28.40 11.59
N ALA A 328 53.80 27.48 11.87
CA ALA A 328 54.23 26.48 10.89
C ALA A 328 53.03 25.58 10.47
N PRO A 329 52.87 25.28 9.17
CA PRO A 329 51.95 24.24 8.74
C PRO A 329 52.52 22.85 9.12
N PRO A 330 51.66 21.85 9.33
CA PRO A 330 50.22 21.93 9.15
C PRO A 330 49.49 22.48 10.38
N TRP A 331 48.46 23.28 10.14
CA TRP A 331 47.56 23.73 11.21
C TRP A 331 46.67 22.57 11.68
N PRO A 332 46.35 22.50 12.98
CA PRO A 332 45.51 21.44 13.51
C PRO A 332 44.07 21.57 12.98
N LEU A 333 43.45 20.45 12.65
CA LEU A 333 42.04 20.43 12.27
C LEU A 333 41.14 20.73 13.49
N PRO A 334 39.92 21.29 13.29
CA PRO A 334 39.02 21.66 14.37
C PRO A 334 38.27 20.46 14.94
N GLN A 335 39.03 19.45 15.40
CA GLN A 335 38.51 18.20 15.94
C GLN A 335 37.53 18.39 17.11
N PRO A 336 37.73 19.33 18.05
CA PRO A 336 36.77 19.55 19.14
C PRO A 336 35.39 20.03 18.65
N LEU A 337 35.32 20.73 17.51
CA LEU A 337 34.04 21.19 16.98
C LEU A 337 33.17 20.04 16.47
N VAL A 338 33.77 18.93 16.05
CA VAL A 338 33.04 17.80 15.48
C VAL A 338 32.69 16.71 16.51
N GLN A 339 33.25 16.77 17.72
CA GLN A 339 32.96 15.80 18.79
C GLN A 339 31.49 15.84 19.24
N ALA A 340 30.85 17.02 19.24
CA ALA A 340 29.43 17.17 19.57
C ALA A 340 28.51 17.26 18.33
N LEU A 341 28.94 16.72 17.19
CA LEU A 341 28.08 16.59 16.00
C LEU A 341 26.75 15.93 16.38
N PRO A 342 25.60 16.50 15.98
CA PRO A 342 24.31 15.90 16.28
C PRO A 342 24.27 14.48 15.70
N ARG A 343 24.11 13.49 16.57
CA ARG A 343 23.97 12.09 16.16
C ARG A 343 22.66 11.94 15.40
N ARG A 344 22.77 11.73 14.08
CA ARG A 344 21.61 11.55 13.22
C ARG A 344 21.34 10.06 13.06
N TYR A 345 20.15 9.63 13.48
CA TYR A 345 19.67 8.28 13.20
C TYR A 345 19.52 8.10 11.69
N TRP A 346 20.17 7.07 11.17
CA TRP A 346 20.10 6.70 9.76
C TRP A 346 19.51 5.30 9.65
N MET A 347 18.41 5.17 8.91
CA MET A 347 17.91 3.88 8.48
C MET A 347 18.60 3.53 7.17
N SER A 348 19.15 2.31 7.10
CA SER A 348 19.73 1.84 5.86
C SER A 348 18.66 1.75 4.77
N PRO A 349 18.99 2.00 3.49
CA PRO A 349 18.03 1.84 2.40
C PRO A 349 17.39 0.46 2.34
N ARG A 350 18.10 -0.58 2.81
CA ARG A 350 17.58 -1.96 2.89
C ARG A 350 16.55 -2.13 4.00
N MET A 351 16.79 -1.53 5.18
CA MET A 351 15.83 -1.58 6.28
C MET A 351 14.59 -0.76 5.97
N ALA A 352 14.76 0.39 5.31
CA ALA A 352 13.64 1.13 4.75
C ALA A 352 12.88 0.30 3.71
N ALA A 353 13.57 -0.39 2.80
CA ALA A 353 12.91 -1.28 1.83
C ALA A 353 12.13 -2.40 2.51
N PHE A 354 12.70 -3.04 3.53
CA PHE A 354 12.00 -4.07 4.31
C PHE A 354 10.72 -3.52 4.95
N ALA A 355 10.79 -2.33 5.58
CA ALA A 355 9.62 -1.69 6.16
C ALA A 355 8.53 -1.37 5.12
N HIS A 356 8.92 -0.87 3.93
CA HIS A 356 7.97 -0.63 2.85
C HIS A 356 7.39 -1.94 2.28
N ALA A 357 8.18 -3.00 2.15
CA ALA A 357 7.68 -4.30 1.72
C ALA A 357 6.64 -4.85 2.69
N LEU A 358 6.88 -4.73 4.00
CA LEU A 358 5.93 -5.10 5.04
C LEU A 358 4.64 -4.27 4.95
N ALA A 359 4.77 -2.96 4.74
CA ALA A 359 3.61 -2.08 4.56
C ALA A 359 2.79 -2.47 3.32
N LEU A 360 3.44 -2.79 2.19
CA LEU A 360 2.75 -3.24 0.98
C LEU A 360 2.01 -4.56 1.18
N VAL A 361 2.62 -5.53 1.88
CA VAL A 361 1.96 -6.79 2.24
C VAL A 361 0.74 -6.52 3.12
N ALA A 362 0.86 -5.65 4.13
CA ALA A 362 -0.25 -5.29 5.01
C ALA A 362 -1.39 -4.61 4.23
N SER A 363 -1.08 -3.68 3.32
CA SER A 363 -2.08 -3.05 2.46
C SER A 363 -2.77 -4.05 1.53
N ALA A 364 -2.02 -4.96 0.89
CA ALA A 364 -2.60 -6.00 0.04
C ALA A 364 -3.49 -6.96 0.85
N ALA A 365 -3.06 -7.34 2.05
CA ALA A 365 -3.85 -8.15 2.96
C ALA A 365 -5.14 -7.44 3.38
N ALA A 366 -5.10 -6.15 3.71
CA ALA A 366 -6.29 -5.36 4.06
C ALA A 366 -7.32 -5.35 2.92
N VAL A 367 -6.88 -5.16 1.67
CA VAL A 367 -7.76 -5.22 0.50
C VAL A 367 -8.31 -6.63 0.30
N ALA A 368 -7.50 -7.67 0.50
CA ALA A 368 -7.94 -9.06 0.40
C ALA A 368 -8.98 -9.42 1.46
N PHE A 369 -8.80 -9.01 2.72
CA PHE A 369 -9.79 -9.20 3.79
C PHE A 369 -11.11 -8.49 3.45
N TRP A 370 -11.04 -7.25 3.00
CA TRP A 370 -12.21 -6.47 2.60
C TRP A 370 -12.97 -7.12 1.43
N ALA A 371 -12.26 -7.54 0.39
CA ALA A 371 -12.86 -8.22 -0.76
C ALA A 371 -13.49 -9.56 -0.34
N SER A 372 -12.82 -10.33 0.51
CA SER A 372 -13.35 -11.60 1.05
C SER A 372 -14.62 -11.39 1.88
N ALA A 373 -14.66 -10.34 2.69
CA ALA A 373 -15.86 -9.96 3.44
C ALA A 373 -17.03 -9.61 2.50
N LYS A 374 -16.78 -8.84 1.43
CA LYS A 374 -17.81 -8.49 0.45
C LYS A 374 -18.32 -9.68 -0.35
N ASN A 375 -17.44 -10.61 -0.71
CA ASN A 375 -17.84 -11.83 -1.40
C ASN A 375 -18.67 -12.76 -0.48
N ASN A 376 -18.33 -12.82 0.81
CA ASN A 376 -19.13 -13.56 1.80
C ASN A 376 -20.51 -12.91 1.99
N GLU A 377 -20.57 -11.59 2.12
CA GLU A 377 -21.83 -10.85 2.20
C GLU A 377 -22.73 -11.14 0.98
N ALA A 378 -22.16 -11.13 -0.23
CA ALA A 378 -22.88 -11.48 -1.46
C ALA A 378 -23.37 -12.94 -1.48
N LEU A 379 -22.55 -13.89 -0.99
CA LEU A 379 -22.94 -15.30 -0.88
C LEU A 379 -24.11 -15.47 0.09
N LEU A 380 -24.04 -14.87 1.27
CA LEU A 380 -25.10 -14.95 2.28
C LEU A 380 -26.40 -14.32 1.78
N ALA A 381 -26.32 -13.15 1.13
CA ALA A 381 -27.47 -12.46 0.57
C ALA A 381 -28.16 -13.28 -0.54
N ARG A 382 -27.37 -13.91 -1.42
CA ARG A 382 -27.89 -14.78 -2.48
C ARG A 382 -28.66 -15.96 -1.89
N ILE A 383 -28.02 -16.77 -1.04
CA ILE A 383 -28.64 -17.96 -0.46
C ILE A 383 -29.84 -17.58 0.42
N GLY A 384 -29.76 -16.47 1.16
CA GLY A 384 -30.88 -15.94 1.93
C GLY A 384 -32.08 -15.55 1.06
N THR A 385 -31.82 -14.98 -0.13
CA THR A 385 -32.86 -14.65 -1.11
C THR A 385 -33.50 -15.92 -1.69
N ASP A 386 -32.69 -16.93 -2.00
CA ASP A 386 -33.17 -18.21 -2.53
C ASP A 386 -34.00 -18.98 -1.49
N LEU A 387 -33.59 -18.96 -0.22
CA LEU A 387 -34.38 -19.48 0.90
C LEU A 387 -35.72 -18.73 1.04
N GLY A 388 -35.69 -17.40 1.06
CA GLY A 388 -36.90 -16.59 1.13
C GLY A 388 -37.86 -16.87 -0.03
N ARG A 389 -37.34 -17.03 -1.25
CA ARG A 389 -38.13 -17.39 -2.43
C ARG A 389 -38.81 -18.75 -2.27
N TYR A 390 -38.11 -19.76 -1.77
CA TYR A 390 -38.69 -21.09 -1.54
C TYR A 390 -39.87 -21.04 -0.56
N TRP A 391 -39.70 -20.32 0.56
CA TRP A 391 -40.75 -20.20 1.58
C TRP A 391 -41.95 -19.37 1.13
N MET A 392 -41.76 -18.39 0.25
CA MET A 392 -42.86 -17.57 -0.28
C MET A 392 -43.73 -18.30 -1.31
N ILE A 393 -43.23 -19.35 -1.99
CA ILE A 393 -44.00 -20.07 -3.01
C ILE A 393 -44.99 -21.04 -2.34
N PRO A 394 -46.31 -20.88 -2.55
CA PRO A 394 -47.33 -21.79 -2.00
C PRO A 394 -47.16 -23.21 -2.54
N SER A 395 -47.52 -24.22 -1.75
CA SER A 395 -47.46 -25.64 -2.15
C SER A 395 -48.32 -25.97 -3.38
N ALA A 396 -49.37 -25.18 -3.65
CA ALA A 396 -50.20 -25.31 -4.84
C ALA A 396 -49.44 -25.06 -6.16
N HIS A 397 -48.32 -24.33 -6.14
CA HIS A 397 -47.50 -24.01 -7.31
C HIS A 397 -46.29 -24.94 -7.41
N ASP A 398 -46.54 -26.24 -7.55
CA ASP A 398 -45.52 -27.30 -7.49
C ASP A 398 -44.35 -27.09 -8.45
N THR A 399 -44.59 -26.67 -9.70
CA THR A 399 -43.52 -26.43 -10.69
C THR A 399 -42.57 -25.32 -10.25
N ALA A 400 -43.10 -24.19 -9.77
CA ALA A 400 -42.31 -23.07 -9.27
C ALA A 400 -41.57 -23.45 -7.97
N LYS A 401 -42.23 -24.22 -7.09
CA LYS A 401 -41.63 -24.67 -5.82
C LYS A 401 -40.49 -25.67 -6.06
N ARG A 402 -40.66 -26.59 -7.02
CA ARG A 402 -39.58 -27.49 -7.48
C ARG A 402 -38.41 -26.74 -8.08
N ALA A 403 -38.66 -25.70 -8.89
CA ALA A 403 -37.58 -24.87 -9.44
C ALA A 403 -36.80 -24.15 -8.33
N ALA A 404 -37.48 -23.58 -7.33
CA ALA A 404 -36.82 -22.97 -6.18
C ALA A 404 -36.05 -24.00 -5.33
N LEU A 405 -36.60 -25.21 -5.17
CA LEU A 405 -35.92 -26.32 -4.48
C LEU A 405 -34.63 -26.74 -5.20
N GLN A 406 -34.63 -26.80 -6.54
CA GLN A 406 -33.43 -27.12 -7.31
C GLN A 406 -32.31 -26.09 -7.10
N THR A 407 -32.65 -24.80 -7.01
CA THR A 407 -31.68 -23.76 -6.65
C THR A 407 -31.08 -23.99 -5.25
N LEU A 408 -31.90 -24.32 -4.26
CA LEU A 408 -31.44 -24.61 -2.89
C LEU A 408 -30.55 -25.86 -2.82
N VAL A 409 -30.85 -26.90 -3.59
CA VAL A 409 -29.99 -28.08 -3.70
C VAL A 409 -28.64 -27.70 -4.30
N ALA A 410 -28.62 -26.86 -5.34
CA ALA A 410 -27.37 -26.38 -5.93
C ALA A 410 -26.53 -25.55 -4.93
N ASP A 411 -27.18 -24.70 -4.12
CA ASP A 411 -26.50 -23.94 -3.06
C ASP A 411 -25.96 -24.86 -1.96
N ARG A 412 -26.73 -25.87 -1.52
CA ARG A 412 -26.28 -26.90 -0.57
C ARG A 412 -25.03 -27.61 -1.09
N ASP A 413 -25.07 -28.09 -2.33
CA ASP A 413 -23.96 -28.81 -2.96
C ASP A 413 -22.73 -27.90 -3.11
N GLN A 414 -22.92 -26.60 -3.33
CA GLN A 414 -21.83 -25.63 -3.34
C GLN A 414 -21.19 -25.48 -1.95
N LEU A 415 -21.99 -25.31 -0.90
CA LEU A 415 -21.49 -25.18 0.47
C LEU A 415 -20.79 -26.46 0.95
N ASP A 416 -21.35 -27.61 0.60
CA ASP A 416 -20.82 -28.93 0.94
C ASP A 416 -19.48 -29.20 0.22
N ARG A 417 -19.36 -28.75 -1.05
CA ARG A 417 -18.07 -28.72 -1.75
C ARG A 417 -17.04 -27.86 -1.03
N TYR A 418 -17.39 -26.68 -0.52
CA TYR A 418 -16.45 -25.84 0.23
C TYR A 418 -16.01 -26.49 1.55
N ALA A 419 -16.92 -27.20 2.22
CA ALA A 419 -16.59 -27.95 3.43
C ALA A 419 -15.61 -29.11 3.16
N ARG A 420 -15.77 -29.83 2.04
CA ARG A 420 -14.92 -30.98 1.68
C ARG A 420 -13.60 -30.59 1.02
N ALA A 421 -13.64 -29.72 0.02
CA ALA A 421 -12.49 -29.38 -0.82
C ALA A 421 -11.69 -28.16 -0.30
N GLY A 422 -12.21 -27.46 0.71
CA GLY A 422 -11.64 -26.24 1.25
C GLY A 422 -12.32 -24.98 0.72
N ILE A 423 -12.25 -23.91 1.53
CA ILE A 423 -12.88 -22.62 1.22
C ILE A 423 -12.02 -21.91 0.16
N PRO A 424 -12.62 -21.45 -0.96
CA PRO A 424 -11.87 -20.75 -1.99
C PRO A 424 -11.33 -19.41 -1.45
N LEU A 425 -10.16 -18.98 -1.93
CA LEU A 425 -9.49 -17.74 -1.47
C LEU A 425 -10.41 -16.50 -1.45
N PRO A 426 -11.29 -16.27 -2.43
CA PRO A 426 -12.25 -15.16 -2.41
C PRO A 426 -13.23 -15.15 -1.23
N LEU A 427 -13.40 -16.26 -0.53
CA LEU A 427 -14.27 -16.39 0.64
C LEU A 427 -13.50 -16.66 1.94
N SER A 428 -12.18 -16.77 1.87
CA SER A 428 -11.29 -17.23 2.94
C SER A 428 -10.92 -16.10 3.92
N PHE A 429 -9.71 -16.16 4.49
CA PHE A 429 -9.16 -15.16 5.40
C PHE A 429 -9.97 -14.97 6.69
N GLY A 430 -10.60 -16.05 7.17
CA GLY A 430 -11.45 -16.03 8.36
C GLY A 430 -12.82 -15.37 8.18
N MET A 431 -13.16 -14.93 6.96
CA MET A 431 -14.44 -14.27 6.66
C MET A 431 -15.55 -15.24 6.27
N TYR A 432 -15.25 -16.53 6.09
CA TYR A 432 -16.24 -17.52 5.64
C TYR A 432 -17.37 -17.72 6.64
N ARG A 433 -18.61 -17.49 6.19
CA ARG A 433 -19.83 -17.67 7.00
C ARG A 433 -20.85 -18.64 6.37
N GLY A 434 -20.57 -19.18 5.18
CA GLY A 434 -21.51 -20.06 4.47
C GLY A 434 -21.91 -21.32 5.24
N ALA A 435 -21.04 -21.85 6.09
CA ALA A 435 -21.33 -23.03 6.92
C ALA A 435 -22.54 -22.84 7.85
N GLN A 436 -22.83 -21.61 8.29
CA GLN A 436 -23.95 -21.30 9.17
C GLN A 436 -25.31 -21.45 8.48
N LEU A 437 -25.35 -21.40 7.15
CA LEU A 437 -26.58 -21.53 6.36
C LEU A 437 -26.96 -23.00 6.09
N MET A 438 -26.03 -23.94 6.29
CA MET A 438 -26.24 -25.35 5.97
C MET A 438 -27.47 -25.97 6.66
N PRO A 439 -27.74 -25.74 7.97
CA PRO A 439 -28.92 -26.29 8.62
C PRO A 439 -30.23 -25.76 8.01
N ALA A 440 -30.32 -24.45 7.77
CA ALA A 440 -31.51 -23.82 7.20
C ALA A 440 -31.82 -24.30 5.78
N VAL A 441 -30.78 -24.51 4.96
CA VAL A 441 -30.92 -25.07 3.61
C VAL A 441 -31.37 -26.53 3.66
N ASN A 442 -30.78 -27.34 4.55
CA ASN A 442 -31.19 -28.74 4.71
C ASN A 442 -32.64 -28.88 5.19
N GLU A 443 -33.08 -28.03 6.12
CA GLU A 443 -34.46 -27.99 6.60
C GLU A 443 -35.44 -27.62 5.48
N ALA A 444 -35.12 -26.57 4.71
CA ALA A 444 -35.93 -26.17 3.57
C ALA A 444 -36.07 -27.32 2.55
N ILE A 445 -34.98 -28.01 2.23
CA ILE A 445 -35.01 -29.17 1.32
C ILE A 445 -35.85 -30.33 1.91
N ALA A 446 -35.70 -30.63 3.20
CA ALA A 446 -36.43 -31.71 3.86
C ALA A 446 -37.95 -31.45 3.98
N SER A 447 -38.36 -30.18 4.03
CA SER A 447 -39.76 -29.77 4.15
C SER A 447 -40.61 -29.94 2.89
N TYR A 448 -40.00 -30.21 1.72
CA TYR A 448 -40.74 -30.34 0.48
C TYR A 448 -41.56 -31.64 0.46
N ALA A 449 -42.88 -31.51 0.32
CA ALA A 449 -43.79 -32.61 0.08
C ALA A 449 -44.50 -32.41 -1.28
N PRO A 450 -44.46 -33.38 -2.20
CA PRO A 450 -45.18 -33.28 -3.47
C PRO A 450 -46.70 -33.25 -3.24
N PRO A 451 -47.47 -32.52 -4.07
CA PRO A 451 -48.93 -32.55 -3.98
C PRO A 451 -49.45 -33.97 -4.21
N PRO A 452 -50.57 -34.36 -3.56
CA PRO A 452 -51.17 -35.67 -3.78
C PRO A 452 -51.52 -35.84 -5.27
N PRO A 453 -51.33 -37.05 -5.83
CA PRO A 453 -51.66 -37.31 -7.22
C PRO A 453 -53.15 -37.04 -7.47
N PRO A 454 -53.53 -36.46 -8.63
CA PRO A 454 -54.93 -36.29 -8.97
C PRO A 454 -55.66 -37.64 -8.93
N PRO A 455 -56.98 -37.65 -8.61
CA PRO A 455 -57.75 -38.88 -8.56
C PRO A 455 -57.68 -39.61 -9.92
N ALA A 456 -57.60 -40.94 -9.87
CA ALA A 456 -57.61 -41.74 -11.09
C ALA A 456 -59.01 -41.68 -11.71
N VAL A 457 -59.09 -41.12 -12.93
CA VAL A 457 -60.32 -41.04 -13.73
C VAL A 457 -60.15 -41.94 -14.94
N VAL A 458 -61.06 -42.90 -15.12
CA VAL A 458 -61.21 -43.64 -16.37
C VAL A 458 -62.44 -43.11 -17.09
N THR A 459 -62.21 -42.51 -18.25
CA THR A 459 -63.27 -42.03 -19.14
C THR A 459 -63.63 -43.12 -20.12
N LEU A 460 -64.91 -43.44 -20.19
CA LEU A 460 -65.48 -44.42 -21.11
C LEU A 460 -66.35 -43.70 -22.13
N ASP A 461 -66.17 -44.02 -23.41
CA ASP A 461 -66.99 -43.48 -24.48
C ASP A 461 -68.40 -44.08 -24.44
N SER A 462 -69.41 -43.22 -24.28
CA SER A 462 -70.81 -43.63 -24.19
C SER A 462 -71.29 -44.27 -25.49
N MET A 463 -70.74 -43.89 -26.64
CA MET A 463 -71.15 -44.46 -27.94
C MET A 463 -70.70 -45.91 -28.14
N SER A 464 -69.62 -46.30 -27.45
CA SER A 464 -69.15 -47.69 -27.41
C SER A 464 -69.99 -48.57 -26.49
N LEU A 465 -70.69 -47.95 -25.53
CA LEU A 465 -71.45 -48.63 -24.49
C LEU A 465 -72.96 -48.63 -24.74
N PHE A 466 -73.52 -47.57 -25.35
CA PHE A 466 -74.95 -47.32 -25.45
C PHE A 466 -75.37 -46.87 -26.84
N ASP A 467 -76.58 -47.23 -27.26
CA ASP A 467 -77.21 -46.64 -28.45
C ASP A 467 -77.70 -45.21 -28.17
N SER A 468 -77.89 -44.43 -29.25
CA SER A 468 -78.37 -43.05 -29.16
C SER A 468 -79.72 -43.00 -28.45
N GLY A 469 -79.90 -42.10 -27.48
CA GLY A 469 -81.12 -41.99 -26.67
C GLY A 469 -81.37 -43.13 -25.66
N HIS A 470 -80.54 -44.19 -25.65
CA HIS A 470 -80.71 -45.34 -24.77
C HIS A 470 -79.66 -45.39 -23.65
N ALA A 471 -80.05 -46.06 -22.56
CA ALA A 471 -79.20 -46.36 -21.40
C ALA A 471 -78.95 -47.87 -21.22
N GLN A 472 -79.27 -48.69 -22.22
CA GLN A 472 -78.99 -50.13 -22.20
C GLN A 472 -77.64 -50.43 -22.85
N LEU A 473 -76.82 -51.25 -22.19
CA LEU A 473 -75.47 -51.59 -22.65
C LEU A 473 -75.51 -52.49 -23.91
N LYS A 474 -74.72 -52.16 -24.95
CA LYS A 474 -74.65 -52.89 -26.23
C LYS A 474 -73.88 -54.22 -26.16
N PRO A 475 -74.26 -55.27 -26.91
CA PRO A 475 -73.43 -56.47 -27.05
C PRO A 475 -72.02 -56.10 -27.56
N GLY A 476 -70.97 -56.36 -26.75
CA GLY A 476 -69.57 -55.99 -27.06
C GLY A 476 -68.93 -54.96 -26.11
N TYR A 477 -69.67 -54.42 -25.13
CA TYR A 477 -69.16 -53.48 -24.11
C TYR A 477 -67.99 -54.03 -23.25
N THR A 478 -67.79 -55.35 -23.26
CA THR A 478 -66.93 -56.09 -22.31
C THR A 478 -65.51 -55.58 -22.28
N ARG A 479 -64.93 -55.19 -23.42
CA ARG A 479 -63.52 -54.77 -23.49
C ARG A 479 -63.26 -53.46 -22.73
N ALA A 480 -64.14 -52.47 -22.88
CA ALA A 480 -63.98 -51.17 -22.19
C ALA A 480 -64.30 -51.29 -20.68
N MET A 481 -65.26 -52.16 -20.34
CA MET A 481 -65.69 -52.40 -18.97
C MET A 481 -64.68 -53.23 -18.15
N VAL A 482 -63.97 -54.18 -18.76
CA VAL A 482 -62.91 -54.96 -18.09
C VAL A 482 -61.79 -54.05 -17.58
N GLY A 483 -61.36 -53.06 -18.38
CA GLY A 483 -60.33 -52.10 -17.95
C GLY A 483 -60.77 -51.25 -16.75
N ALA A 484 -62.02 -50.82 -16.71
CA ALA A 484 -62.58 -50.12 -15.55
C ALA A 484 -62.64 -51.02 -14.32
N LEU A 485 -63.03 -52.28 -14.50
CA LEU A 485 -63.13 -53.27 -13.43
C LEU A 485 -61.76 -53.63 -12.81
N GLU A 486 -60.74 -53.83 -13.63
CA GLU A 486 -59.36 -54.04 -13.17
C GLU A 486 -58.86 -52.84 -12.35
N MET A 487 -59.11 -51.63 -12.82
CA MET A 487 -58.71 -50.38 -12.16
C MET A 487 -59.37 -50.21 -10.78
N ILE A 488 -60.64 -50.60 -10.66
CA ILE A 488 -61.37 -50.62 -9.39
C ILE A 488 -60.83 -51.71 -8.44
N LYS A 489 -60.59 -52.93 -8.92
CA LYS A 489 -60.08 -54.05 -8.10
C LYS A 489 -58.70 -53.77 -7.50
N VAL A 490 -57.87 -52.99 -8.17
CA VAL A 490 -56.53 -52.59 -7.69
C VAL A 490 -56.61 -51.56 -6.54
N HIS A 491 -57.78 -50.91 -6.34
CA HIS A 491 -57.97 -49.85 -5.33
C HIS A 491 -59.22 -50.10 -4.46
N PRO A 492 -59.24 -51.16 -3.64
CA PRO A 492 -60.42 -51.55 -2.85
C PRO A 492 -60.78 -50.55 -1.74
N ASP A 493 -59.87 -49.64 -1.39
CA ASP A 493 -59.98 -48.61 -0.35
C ASP A 493 -60.66 -47.32 -0.81
N LYS A 494 -61.00 -47.19 -2.10
CA LYS A 494 -61.59 -45.98 -2.69
C LYS A 494 -63.08 -46.13 -2.95
N ARG A 495 -63.81 -45.00 -2.97
CA ARG A 495 -65.20 -44.97 -3.44
C ARG A 495 -65.25 -44.68 -4.92
N ILE A 496 -66.26 -45.21 -5.59
CA ILE A 496 -66.37 -45.18 -7.06
C ILE A 496 -67.48 -44.20 -7.43
N LEU A 497 -67.11 -43.08 -8.05
CA LEU A 497 -68.09 -42.14 -8.62
C LEU A 497 -68.27 -42.44 -10.10
N VAL A 498 -69.49 -42.82 -10.50
CA VAL A 498 -69.86 -43.01 -11.91
C VAL A 498 -70.66 -41.78 -12.36
N ALA A 499 -70.06 -40.98 -13.23
CA ALA A 499 -70.61 -39.74 -13.73
C ALA A 499 -71.01 -39.84 -15.22
N GLY A 500 -72.27 -39.57 -15.54
CA GLY A 500 -72.76 -39.58 -16.92
C GLY A 500 -72.86 -38.19 -17.53
N TYR A 501 -72.56 -38.09 -18.83
CA TYR A 501 -72.62 -36.85 -19.61
C TYR A 501 -73.32 -37.08 -20.97
N THR A 502 -74.01 -36.06 -21.47
CA THR A 502 -74.66 -36.05 -22.79
C THR A 502 -74.13 -34.91 -23.66
N ASP A 503 -74.51 -34.89 -24.93
CA ASP A 503 -74.42 -33.69 -25.77
C ASP A 503 -75.64 -32.78 -25.52
N ASN A 504 -75.71 -31.64 -26.19
CA ASN A 504 -76.76 -30.62 -26.04
C ASN A 504 -77.91 -30.76 -27.06
N VAL A 505 -78.09 -31.94 -27.68
CA VAL A 505 -79.06 -32.12 -28.77
C VAL A 505 -80.50 -32.17 -28.23
N ASP A 506 -80.72 -32.90 -27.14
CA ASP A 506 -82.03 -33.04 -26.50
C ASP A 506 -82.26 -31.99 -25.40
N ASP A 507 -83.48 -31.94 -24.83
CA ASP A 507 -83.78 -30.99 -23.76
C ASP A 507 -82.95 -31.28 -22.48
N PRO A 508 -82.58 -30.23 -21.70
CA PRO A 508 -81.74 -30.40 -20.51
C PRO A 508 -82.29 -31.38 -19.47
N GLY A 509 -83.62 -31.47 -19.33
CA GLY A 509 -84.26 -32.38 -18.38
C GLY A 509 -84.17 -33.85 -18.81
N SER A 510 -84.36 -34.13 -20.09
CA SER A 510 -84.17 -35.44 -20.69
C SER A 510 -82.69 -35.87 -20.65
N ASN A 511 -81.78 -34.96 -20.97
CA ASN A 511 -80.33 -35.19 -20.91
C ASN A 511 -79.84 -35.53 -19.50
N LEU A 512 -80.38 -34.87 -18.48
CA LEU A 512 -80.06 -35.18 -17.09
C LEU A 512 -80.56 -36.58 -16.69
N LYS A 513 -81.76 -36.97 -17.11
CA LYS A 513 -82.30 -38.32 -16.88
C LYS A 513 -81.48 -39.37 -17.61
N LEU A 514 -81.14 -39.13 -18.88
CA LEU A 514 -80.39 -40.05 -19.73
C LEU A 514 -78.96 -40.26 -19.21
N SER A 515 -78.25 -39.20 -18.83
CA SER A 515 -76.92 -39.30 -18.22
C SER A 515 -76.95 -40.07 -16.89
N THR A 516 -77.96 -39.82 -16.04
CA THR A 516 -78.15 -40.55 -14.78
C THR A 516 -78.43 -42.03 -15.03
N ALA A 517 -79.32 -42.35 -15.97
CA ALA A 517 -79.67 -43.73 -16.32
C ALA A 517 -78.48 -44.49 -16.91
N ARG A 518 -77.66 -43.85 -17.75
CA ARG A 518 -76.43 -44.45 -18.29
C ARG A 518 -75.41 -44.74 -17.19
N ALA A 519 -75.22 -43.81 -16.27
CA ALA A 519 -74.32 -44.01 -15.14
C ALA A 519 -74.84 -45.11 -14.18
N GLN A 520 -76.17 -45.23 -13.99
CA GLN A 520 -76.81 -46.34 -13.29
C GLN A 520 -76.52 -47.68 -13.98
N ALA A 521 -76.70 -47.77 -15.30
CA ALA A 521 -76.45 -48.99 -16.05
C ALA A 521 -74.98 -49.46 -15.95
N VAL A 522 -74.02 -48.52 -16.00
CA VAL A 522 -72.60 -48.85 -15.77
C VAL A 522 -72.36 -49.32 -14.34
N ARG A 523 -72.95 -48.67 -13.32
CA ARG A 523 -72.85 -49.12 -11.92
C ARG A 523 -73.39 -50.54 -11.75
N ASP A 524 -74.60 -50.80 -12.23
CA ASP A 524 -75.30 -52.07 -12.02
C ASP A 524 -74.51 -53.21 -12.67
N TRP A 525 -74.00 -52.98 -13.88
CA TRP A 525 -73.10 -53.92 -14.53
C TRP A 525 -71.82 -54.18 -13.71
N LEU A 526 -71.20 -53.12 -13.17
CA LEU A 526 -70.00 -53.27 -12.34
C LEU A 526 -70.29 -54.07 -11.07
N ILE A 527 -71.41 -53.82 -10.39
CA ILE A 527 -71.85 -54.58 -9.21
C ILE A 527 -71.99 -56.06 -9.56
N ASP A 528 -72.71 -56.37 -10.65
CA ASP A 528 -72.99 -57.75 -11.08
C ASP A 528 -71.70 -58.49 -11.49
N ALA A 529 -70.79 -57.81 -12.19
CA ALA A 529 -69.55 -58.39 -12.68
C ALA A 529 -68.45 -58.52 -11.62
N SER A 530 -68.48 -57.72 -10.56
CA SER A 530 -67.39 -57.62 -9.58
C SER A 530 -67.75 -58.10 -8.18
N GLY A 531 -69.04 -58.15 -7.83
CA GLY A 531 -69.51 -58.42 -6.46
C GLY A 531 -69.26 -57.28 -5.48
N ILE A 532 -68.98 -56.06 -5.94
CA ILE A 532 -68.73 -54.91 -5.07
C ILE A 532 -70.06 -54.40 -4.50
N PRO A 533 -70.17 -54.12 -3.18
CA PRO A 533 -71.40 -53.60 -2.58
C PRO A 533 -71.85 -52.29 -3.23
N ALA A 534 -73.17 -52.14 -3.45
CA ALA A 534 -73.75 -50.92 -3.99
C ALA A 534 -73.42 -49.66 -3.17
N THR A 535 -73.11 -49.82 -1.87
CA THR A 535 -72.70 -48.74 -0.97
C THR A 535 -71.35 -48.11 -1.30
N GLN A 536 -70.50 -48.77 -2.11
CA GLN A 536 -69.21 -48.22 -2.55
C GLN A 536 -69.34 -47.35 -3.82
N PHE A 537 -70.52 -47.33 -4.45
CA PHE A 537 -70.78 -46.56 -5.67
C PHE A 537 -71.63 -45.32 -5.39
N ALA A 538 -71.21 -44.20 -5.95
CA ALA A 538 -72.03 -42.99 -6.11
C ALA A 538 -72.30 -42.76 -7.60
N ILE A 539 -73.51 -42.31 -7.94
CA ILE A 539 -73.88 -41.99 -9.32
C ILE A 539 -74.24 -40.52 -9.41
N GLN A 540 -73.79 -39.86 -10.48
CA GLN A 540 -74.16 -38.49 -10.79
C GLN A 540 -74.44 -38.34 -12.28
N GLY A 541 -75.64 -37.87 -12.65
CA GLY A 541 -75.88 -37.34 -13.99
C GLY A 541 -75.52 -35.86 -14.04
N TYR A 542 -74.78 -35.44 -15.07
CA TYR A 542 -74.49 -34.03 -15.34
C TYR A 542 -75.24 -33.48 -16.56
N GLY A 543 -75.94 -34.33 -17.31
CA GLY A 543 -76.55 -33.94 -18.59
C GLY A 543 -75.52 -33.31 -19.53
N ASP A 544 -75.91 -32.20 -20.16
CA ASP A 544 -75.11 -31.42 -21.11
C ASP A 544 -74.34 -30.27 -20.44
N THR A 545 -74.43 -30.13 -19.10
CA THR A 545 -73.90 -28.96 -18.36
C THR A 545 -72.37 -28.92 -18.24
N ARG A 546 -71.68 -30.01 -18.58
CA ARG A 546 -70.21 -30.13 -18.49
C ARG A 546 -69.59 -30.73 -19.77
N PRO A 547 -69.63 -30.00 -20.89
CA PRO A 547 -69.00 -30.45 -22.14
C PRO A 547 -67.46 -30.37 -22.03
N ILE A 548 -66.75 -31.36 -22.57
CA ILE A 548 -65.28 -31.37 -22.65
C ILE A 548 -64.76 -30.79 -23.97
N THR A 549 -65.63 -30.64 -24.96
CA THR A 549 -65.32 -30.06 -26.26
C THR A 549 -66.56 -29.38 -26.84
N SER A 550 -66.42 -28.60 -27.92
CA SER A 550 -67.56 -27.90 -28.53
C SER A 550 -68.60 -28.91 -29.04
N ASN A 551 -69.88 -28.66 -28.74
CA ASN A 551 -71.00 -29.45 -29.28
C ASN A 551 -71.34 -29.09 -30.75
N ASP A 552 -70.64 -28.13 -31.35
CA ASP A 552 -70.94 -27.65 -32.71
C ASP A 552 -70.53 -28.68 -33.78
N THR A 553 -69.57 -29.54 -33.46
CA THR A 553 -69.09 -30.60 -34.36
C THR A 553 -69.64 -31.98 -33.97
N PRO A 554 -69.94 -32.87 -34.94
CA PRO A 554 -70.35 -34.25 -34.64
C PRO A 554 -69.35 -35.00 -33.76
N ASP A 555 -68.06 -34.85 -34.03
CA ASP A 555 -66.98 -35.46 -33.24
C ASP A 555 -66.90 -34.88 -31.83
N GLY A 556 -67.21 -33.60 -31.68
CA GLY A 556 -67.29 -32.93 -30.40
C GLY A 556 -68.44 -33.46 -29.54
N ARG A 557 -69.63 -33.61 -30.13
CA ARG A 557 -70.79 -34.24 -29.48
C ARG A 557 -70.52 -35.69 -29.09
N ALA A 558 -69.87 -36.47 -29.97
CA ALA A 558 -69.49 -37.84 -29.67
C ALA A 558 -68.60 -37.93 -28.41
N ARG A 559 -67.61 -37.06 -28.28
CA ARG A 559 -66.75 -37.00 -27.09
C ARG A 559 -67.47 -36.51 -25.83
N ASN A 560 -68.44 -35.61 -25.96
CA ASN A 560 -69.22 -35.13 -24.82
C ASN A 560 -70.16 -36.20 -24.26
N ARG A 561 -70.61 -37.14 -25.11
CA ARG A 561 -71.34 -38.35 -24.69
C ARG A 561 -70.37 -39.35 -24.08
N ARG A 562 -70.18 -39.30 -22.76
CA ARG A 562 -69.25 -40.18 -22.04
C ARG A 562 -69.76 -40.55 -20.65
N VAL A 563 -69.18 -41.60 -20.10
CA VAL A 563 -69.33 -41.95 -18.68
C VAL A 563 -67.94 -41.96 -18.07
N GLU A 564 -67.73 -41.20 -17.00
CA GLU A 564 -66.48 -41.16 -16.26
C GLU A 564 -66.61 -41.98 -14.99
N ILE A 565 -65.63 -42.83 -14.72
CA ILE A 565 -65.48 -43.55 -13.46
C ILE A 565 -64.30 -42.91 -12.73
N THR A 566 -64.57 -42.25 -11.62
CA THR A 566 -63.56 -41.58 -10.80
C THR A 566 -63.40 -42.34 -9.49
N LEU A 567 -62.17 -42.75 -9.17
CA LEU A 567 -61.84 -43.28 -7.85
C LEU A 567 -61.55 -42.10 -6.91
N VAL A 568 -62.44 -41.89 -5.95
CA VAL A 568 -62.33 -40.82 -4.96
C VAL A 568 -61.77 -41.41 -3.67
N PRO A 569 -60.72 -40.81 -3.07
CA PRO A 569 -60.26 -41.23 -1.75
C PRO A 569 -61.39 -41.08 -0.74
N ASP A 570 -61.55 -42.06 0.16
CA ASP A 570 -62.55 -41.94 1.22
C ASP A 570 -62.16 -40.75 2.12
N ALA A 571 -63.03 -39.75 2.24
CA ALA A 571 -62.74 -38.60 3.07
C ALA A 571 -62.69 -39.07 4.54
N PRO A 572 -61.63 -38.75 5.30
CA PRO A 572 -61.63 -39.04 6.73
C PRO A 572 -62.79 -38.27 7.40
N LYS A 573 -63.51 -38.94 8.30
CA LYS A 573 -64.46 -38.28 9.21
C LYS A 573 -63.75 -37.33 10.15
#